data_AF-A0A1G2B5R6-F1
#
_entry.id   AF-A0A1G2B5R6-F1
#
_cell.length_a   1.000
_cell.length_b   1.000
_cell.length_c   1.000
_cell.angle_alpha   90.00
_cell.angle_beta   90.00
_cell.angle_gamma   90.00
#
_symmetry.space_group_name_H-M   'P 1'
#
loop_
_entity.id
_entity.type
_entity.pdbx_description
1 polymer ?
#
loop_
_entity_poly.entity_id
_entity_poly.type
_entity_poly.pdbx_seq_one_letter_code
_entity_poly.pdbx_strand_id
1 'polypeptide(L)' 'MQKKNPTLERDRYCHFCVHALKEVDYKDISVLQRFTSNYAKILPRERMGT' A
#
# COMPACT_ATOMS: atom_id res chain seq x y z
N MET A 1 7.82 9.03 29.53
CA MET A 1 6.60 9.10 28.68
C MET A 1 6.98 9.70 27.34
N GLN A 2 7.30 8.89 26.32
CA GLN A 2 7.65 9.42 25.00
C GLN A 2 6.40 9.94 24.30
N LYS A 3 6.39 11.23 23.97
CA LYS A 3 5.32 11.90 23.24
C LYS A 3 5.28 11.31 21.82
N LYS A 4 4.14 10.70 21.44
CA LYS A 4 3.91 10.27 20.05
C LYS A 4 3.81 11.53 19.19
N ASN A 5 4.77 11.74 18.29
CA ASN A 5 4.64 12.74 17.24
C ASN A 5 3.40 12.38 16.41
N PRO A 6 2.52 13.34 16.05
CA PRO A 6 1.42 13.06 15.15
C PRO A 6 2.03 12.64 13.82
N THR A 7 2.03 11.34 13.56
CA THR A 7 2.39 10.79 12.27
C THR A 7 1.38 11.37 11.30
N LEU A 8 1.82 12.26 10.40
CA LEU A 8 1.04 12.76 9.27
C LEU A 8 0.18 11.61 8.74
N GLU A 9 -1.13 11.69 8.95
CA GLU A 9 -2.05 10.67 8.47
C GLU A 9 -1.93 10.67 6.96
N ARG A 10 -1.32 9.62 6.41
CA ARG A 10 -1.21 9.46 4.97
C ARG A 10 -2.62 9.23 4.45
N ASP A 11 -3.05 10.09 3.53
CA ASP A 11 -4.34 9.91 2.87
C ASP A 11 -4.45 8.49 2.32
N ARG A 12 -5.52 7.81 2.72
CA ARG A 12 -5.80 6.44 2.26
C ARG A 12 -6.48 6.56 0.91
N TYR A 13 -5.76 6.23 -0.15
CA TYR A 13 -6.31 6.19 -1.50
C TYR A 13 -6.00 4.86 -2.17
N CYS A 14 -6.92 4.40 -3.01
CA CYS A 14 -6.74 3.18 -3.76
C CYS A 14 -5.74 3.43 -4.89
N HIS A 15 -4.60 2.73 -4.84
CA HIS A 15 -3.57 2.84 -5.87
C HIS A 15 -4.10 2.47 -7.26
N PHE A 16 -4.91 1.43 -7.38
CA PHE A 16 -5.46 1.02 -8.68
C PHE A 16 -6.40 2.07 -9.28
N CYS A 17 -7.26 2.69 -8.47
CA CYS A 17 -8.19 3.72 -8.93
C CYS A 17 -7.46 4.98 -9.41
N VAL A 18 -6.45 5.45 -8.67
CA VAL A 18 -5.68 6.65 -9.04
C VAL A 18 -4.87 6.43 -10.31
N HIS A 19 -4.37 5.22 -10.53
CA HIS A 19 -3.60 4.87 -11.72
C HIS A 19 -4.46 4.30 -12.86
N ALA A 20 -5.79 4.26 -12.70
CA ALA A 20 -6.74 3.68 -13.65
C ALA A 20 -6.37 2.25 -14.13
N LEU A 21 -5.74 1.47 -13.25
CA LEU A 21 -5.34 0.09 -13.53
C LEU A 21 -6.56 -0.81 -13.32
N LYS A 22 -7.01 -1.47 -14.39
CA LYS A 22 -8.17 -2.38 -14.36
C LYS A 22 -7.81 -3.81 -13.96
N GLU A 23 -6.55 -4.20 -14.18
CA GLU A 23 -6.05 -5.53 -13.95
C GLU A 23 -4.62 -5.45 -13.40
N VAL A 24 -4.25 -6.44 -12.59
CA VAL A 24 -2.91 -6.57 -12.01
C VAL A 24 -2.22 -7.77 -12.66
N ASP A 25 -1.16 -7.53 -13.43
CA ASP A 25 -0.32 -8.61 -13.97
C ASP A 25 0.66 -9.12 -12.89
N TYR A 26 0.87 -10.42 -12.85
CA TYR A 26 1.87 -11.06 -11.99
C TYR A 26 3.32 -10.73 -12.41
N LYS A 27 3.51 -10.26 -13.64
CA LYS A 27 4.81 -9.83 -14.17
C LYS A 27 5.22 -8.44 -13.68
N ASP A 28 4.28 -7.64 -13.18
CA ASP A 28 4.53 -6.27 -12.73
C ASP A 28 5.08 -6.24 -11.29
N ILE A 29 6.37 -6.55 -11.16
CA ILE A 29 7.08 -6.64 -9.88
C ILE A 29 6.96 -5.34 -9.08
N SER A 30 7.04 -4.18 -9.76
CA SER A 30 6.97 -2.88 -9.11
C SER A 30 5.63 -2.62 -8.43
N VAL A 31 4.53 -3.09 -9.03
CA VAL A 31 3.20 -3.00 -8.42
C VAL A 31 3.15 -3.96 -7.23
N LEU A 32 3.48 -5.24 -7.42
CA LEU A 32 3.42 -6.25 -6.37
C LEU A 32 4.25 -5.88 -5.13
N GLN A 33 5.45 -5.31 -5.31
CA GLN A 33 6.33 -4.89 -4.22
C GLN A 33 5.67 -3.88 -3.26
N ARG A 34 4.80 -3.00 -3.78
CA ARG A 34 4.03 -2.05 -2.97
C ARG A 34 3.02 -2.75 -2.04
N PHE A 35 2.56 -3.94 -2.42
CA PHE A 35 1.57 -4.73 -1.69
C PHE A 35 2.18 -5.79 -0.76
N THR A 36 3.50 -5.91 -0.78
CA THR A 36 4.25 -6.86 0.05
C THR A 36 5.07 -6.15 1.13
N SER A 37 5.23 -6.81 2.27
CA SER A 37 6.17 -6.43 3.31
C SER A 37 7.61 -6.80 2.93
N ASN A 38 8.59 -6.28 3.69
CA ASN A 38 10.00 -6.65 3.52
C ASN A 38 10.28 -8.17 3.66
N TYR A 39 9.38 -8.89 4.33
CA TYR A 39 9.42 -10.35 4.48
C TYR A 39 8.61 -11.09 3.40
N ALA A 40 8.29 -10.43 2.28
CA ALA A 40 7.47 -10.95 1.20
C ALA A 40 6.06 -11.44 1.60
N LYS A 41 5.55 -11.02 2.77
CA LYS A 41 4.16 -11.26 3.18
C LYS A 41 3.23 -10.20 2.61
N ILE A 42 2.05 -10.59 2.15
CA ILE A 42 1.00 -9.67 1.68
C ILE A 42 0.57 -8.76 2.83
N LEU A 43 0.50 -7.46 2.57
CA LEU A 43 0.09 -6.47 3.56
C LEU A 43 -1.44 -6.50 3.78
N PRO A 44 -1.91 -6.19 5.01
CA PRO A 44 -3.35 -6.08 5.28
C PRO A 44 -3.99 -4.89 4.55
N ARG A 45 -5.25 -5.07 4.13
CA ARG A 45 -6.07 -4.08 3.42
C ARG A 45 -6.11 -2.70 4.09
N GLU A 46 -6.17 -2.68 5.43
CA GLU A 46 -6.30 -1.45 6.24
C GLU A 46 -5.15 -0.46 6.02
N ARG A 47 -3.95 -0.97 5.69
CA ARG A 47 -2.76 -0.16 5.42
C ARG A 47 -2.70 0.38 4.00
N MET A 48 -3.57 -0.11 3.10
CA MET A 48 -3.37 -0.02 1.65
C MET A 48 -4.44 0.82 0.94
N GLY A 49 -5.49 1.23 1.66
CA GLY A 49 -6.42 2.26 1.19
C GLY A 49 -7.30 1.86 0.01
N THR A 50 -7.61 0.58 -0.16
CA THR A 50 -8.60 0.07 -1.14
C THR A 50 -10.04 0.42 -0.75
#